data_AF-A0A7W3J356-F1
#
_entry.id   AF-A0A7W3J356-F1
#
_cell.length_a   1.000
_cell.length_b   1.000
_cell.length_c   1.000
_cell.angle_alpha   90.00
_cell.angle_beta   90.00
_cell.angle_gamma   90.00
#
_symmetry.space_group_name_H-M   'P 1'
#
loop_
_entity.id
_entity.type
_entity.pdbx_description
1 polymer ?
#
loop_
_entity_poly.entity_id
_entity_poly.type
_entity_poly.pdbx_seq_one_letter_code
_entity_poly.pdbx_strand_id
1 'polypeptide(L)' 'MVLSTPDGFVYDMRAISQIQRTPDGTDVVEIATEEDYFRWMFTRQPPNARAFPARLVWVE' A
#
# COMPACT_ATOMS: atom_id res chain seq x y z
N MET A 1 -9.30 -1.21 -0.34
CA MET A 1 -8.56 -0.20 0.46
C MET A 1 -8.41 1.04 -0.39
N VAL A 2 -8.49 2.20 0.24
CA VAL A 2 -8.42 3.50 -0.44
C VAL A 2 -7.17 4.24 0.01
N LEU A 3 -6.43 4.81 -0.94
CA LEU A 3 -5.28 5.67 -0.68
C LEU A 3 -5.69 7.13 -0.89
N SER A 4 -5.52 7.96 0.14
CA SER A 4 -5.70 9.40 0.06
C SER A 4 -4.42 10.06 -0.44
N THR A 5 -4.50 10.70 -1.59
CA THR A 5 -3.39 11.46 -2.21
C THR A 5 -3.76 12.94 -2.33
N PRO A 6 -2.79 13.85 -2.53
CA PRO A 6 -3.09 15.26 -2.76
C PRO A 6 -4.04 15.52 -3.95
N ASP A 7 -4.01 14.64 -4.96
CA ASP A 7 -4.80 14.76 -6.18
C ASP A 7 -6.18 14.05 -6.08
N GLY A 8 -6.47 13.41 -4.95
CA GLY A 8 -7.73 12.70 -4.70
C GLY A 8 -7.54 11.29 -4.14
N PHE A 9 -8.61 10.49 -4.21
CA PHE A 9 -8.62 9.11 -3.74
C PHE A 9 -8.25 8.14 -4.85
N VAL A 10 -7.35 7.20 -4.54
CA VAL A 10 -7.00 6.07 -5.39
C VAL A 10 -7.62 4.82 -4.79
N TYR A 11 -8.44 4.15 -5.60
CA TYR A 11 -9.15 2.92 -5.23
C TYR A 11 -8.37 1.68 -5.69
N ASP A 12 -8.88 0.50 -5.34
CA ASP A 12 -8.33 -0.79 -5.76
C ASP A 12 -6.85 -0.98 -5.40
N MET A 13 -6.51 -0.60 -4.16
CA MET A 13 -5.18 -0.78 -3.56
C MET A 13 -5.18 -1.90 -2.53
N ARG A 14 -4.00 -2.48 -2.26
CA ARG A 14 -3.80 -3.55 -1.27
C ARG A 14 -2.54 -3.29 -0.43
N ALA A 15 -2.67 -3.42 0.88
CA ALA A 15 -1.51 -3.49 1.77
C ALA A 15 -0.85 -4.86 1.69
N ILE A 16 0.47 -4.87 1.55
CA ILE A 16 1.26 -6.10 1.42
C ILE A 16 2.26 -6.29 2.57
N SER A 17 2.40 -5.27 3.43
CA SER A 17 3.17 -5.33 4.66
C SER A 17 2.29 -5.03 5.87
N GLN A 18 2.78 -5.37 7.05
CA GLN A 18 2.30 -4.75 8.29
C GLN A 18 2.73 -3.27 8.34
N ILE A 19 2.13 -2.48 9.23
CA ILE A 19 2.60 -1.13 9.52
C ILE A 19 3.99 -1.21 10.15
N GLN A 20 4.92 -0.45 9.60
CA GLN A 20 6.30 -0.35 10.06
C GLN A 20 6.57 1.08 10.50
N ARG A 21 7.33 1.26 11.58
CA ARG A 21 7.78 2.57 12.02
C ARG A 21 9.16 2.87 11.45
N THR A 22 9.29 3.97 10.72
CA THR A 22 10.56 4.43 10.18
C THR A 22 11.41 5.12 11.25
N PRO A 23 12.73 5.31 11.02
CA PRO A 23 13.64 5.91 12.01
C PRO A 23 13.28 7.35 12.44
N ASP A 24 12.55 8.08 11.60
CA ASP A 24 12.02 9.43 11.87
C ASP A 24 10.70 9.41 12.66
N GLY A 25 10.18 8.24 13.02
CA GLY A 25 8.95 8.07 13.79
C GLY A 25 7.67 8.03 12.96
N THR A 26 7.76 8.03 11.62
CA THR A 26 6.59 7.94 10.75
C THR A 26 6.11 6.48 10.65
N ASP A 27 4.79 6.26 10.75
CA ASP A 27 4.20 4.95 10.48
C ASP A 27 3.91 4.82 8.99
N VAL A 28 4.48 3.79 8.36
CA VAL A 28 4.33 3.52 6.92
C VAL A 28 3.83 2.10 6.66
N VAL A 29 3.18 1.91 5.52
CA VAL A 29 2.71 0.62 5.02
C VAL A 29 3.05 0.51 3.54
N GLU A 30 3.51 -0.67 3.12
CA GLU A 30 3.74 -0.96 1.70
C GLU A 30 2.42 -1.31 1.03
N ILE A 31 2.12 -0.56 -0.03
CA ILE A 31 0.89 -0.66 -0.80
C ILE A 31 1.24 -0.99 -2.26
N ALA A 32 0.47 -1.89 -2.87
CA ALA A 32 0.48 -2.15 -4.31
C ALA A 32 -0.94 -1.98 -4.88
N THR A 33 -1.06 -1.91 -6.20
CA THR A 33 -2.37 -2.03 -6.85
C THR A 33 -2.92 -3.43 -6.63
N GLU A 34 -4.25 -3.56 -6.67
CA GLU A 34 -4.92 -4.86 -6.58
C GLU A 34 -4.49 -5.81 -7.71
N GLU A 35 -4.33 -5.30 -8.93
CA GLU A 35 -3.82 -6.07 -10.07
C GLU A 35 -2.43 -6.66 -9.77
N ASP A 36 -1.50 -5.84 -9.28
CA ASP A 36 -0.15 -6.28 -8.95
C ASP A 36 -0.14 -7.29 -7.80
N TYR A 37 -1.01 -7.09 -6.81
CA TYR A 37 -1.19 -8.01 -5.69
C TYR A 37 -1.63 -9.40 -6.16
N PHE A 38 -2.65 -9.45 -7.03
CA PHE A 38 -3.11 -10.72 -7.59
C PHE A 38 -2.07 -11.34 -8.53
N ARG A 39 -1.43 -10.56 -9.40
CA ARG A 39 -0.32 -11.03 -10.25
C ARG A 39 0.77 -11.68 -9.41
N TRP A 40 1.16 -11.07 -8.30
CA TRP A 40 2.18 -11.61 -7.40
C TRP A 40 1.75 -12.97 -6.82
N MET A 41 0.51 -13.13 -6.38
CA MET A 41 0.03 -14.39 -5.82
C MET A 41 0.15 -15.56 -6.82
N PHE A 42 -0.04 -15.31 -8.11
CA PHE A 42 0.07 -16.34 -9.15
C PHE A 42 1.50 -16.55 -9.66
N THR A 43 2.27 -15.47 -9.82
CA THR A 43 3.59 -15.53 -10.46
C THR A 43 4.75 -15.67 -9.48
N ARG A 44 4.51 -15.41 -8.18
CA ARG A 44 5.52 -15.28 -7.12
C ARG A 44 6.56 -14.18 -7.35
N GLN A 45 6.40 -13.36 -8.39
CA GLN A 45 7.23 -12.18 -8.60
C GLN A 45 6.75 -11.03 -7.71
N PRO A 46 7.63 -10.38 -6.92
CA PRO A 46 7.25 -9.29 -6.04
C PRO A 46 6.44 -8.20 -6.77
N PRO A 47 5.41 -7.64 -6.14
CA PRO A 47 4.62 -6.56 -6.73
C PRO A 47 5.43 -5.25 -6.72
N ASN A 48 5.07 -4.30 -7.58
CA ASN A 48 5.64 -2.96 -7.50
C ASN A 48 5.00 -2.20 -6.33
N ALA A 49 5.58 -2.38 -5.15
CA ALA A 49 5.10 -1.79 -3.91
C ALA A 49 5.71 -0.42 -3.64
N ARG A 50 4.93 0.47 -3.01
CA ARG A 50 5.40 1.78 -2.54
C ARG A 50 4.97 1.98 -1.09
N ALA A 51 5.87 2.56 -0.29
CA ALA A 51 5.57 2.92 1.09
C ALA A 51 4.73 4.19 1.15
N PHE A 52 3.64 4.15 1.92
CA PHE A 52 2.80 5.32 2.19
C PHE A 52 2.62 5.51 3.70
N PRO A 53 2.51 6.77 4.17
CA PRO A 53 2.12 7.04 5.55
C PRO A 53 0.79 6.36 5.89
N ALA A 54 0.75 5.60 6.98
CA ALA A 54 -0.42 4.82 7.38
C ALA A 54 -1.69 5.68 7.55
N ARG A 55 -1.53 6.94 7.98
CA ARG A 55 -2.62 7.92 8.11
C ARG A 55 -3.32 8.28 6.79
N LEU A 56 -2.72 7.98 5.65
CA LEU A 56 -3.28 8.23 4.31
C LEU A 56 -4.00 7.00 3.74
N VAL A 57 -4.00 5.88 4.45
CA VAL A 57 -4.56 4.62 3.98
C VAL A 57 -5.83 4.32 4.78
N TRP A 58 -6.96 4.17 4.09
CA TRP A 58 -8.25 3.85 4.68
C TRP A 58 -8.67 2.42 4.34
N VAL A 59 -9.06 1.68 5.38
CA VAL A 59 -9.66 0.36 5.29
C VAL A 59 -11.15 0.54 5.51
N GLU A 60 -11.97 0.14 4.54
CA GLU A 60 -13.42 0.00 4.73
C GLU A 60 -13.73 -1.28 5.50
#